data_AF-A0A5K0XVB6-F1
#
_entry.id   AF-A0A5K0XVB6-F1
#
_cell.length_a   1.000
_cell.length_b   1.000
_cell.length_c   1.000
_cell.angle_alpha   90.00
_cell.angle_beta   90.00
_cell.angle_gamma   90.00
#
_symmetry.space_group_name_H-M   'P 1'
#
loop_
_entity.id
_entity.type
_entity.pdbx_description
1 polymer ?
#
loop_
_entity_poly.entity_id
_entity_poly.type
_entity_poly.pdbx_seq_one_letter_code
_entity_poly.pdbx_strand_id
1 'polypeptide(L)' 'SCENVVIENCYISVGDDGIAIKSGWDQYGIAYNRSSTNIYIRNLVVRSMV' A
#
# COMPACT_ATOMS: atom_id res chain seq x y z
N SER A 1 -7.96 -1.34 -3.57
CA SER A 1 -9.10 -0.67 -2.93
C SER A 1 -9.32 -1.26 -1.56
N CYS A 2 -8.81 -0.59 -0.53
CA CYS A 2 -8.91 -1.01 0.86
C CYS A 2 -9.32 0.19 1.72
N GLU A 3 -10.01 -0.06 2.82
CA GLU A 3 -10.43 0.98 3.77
C GLU A 3 -10.11 0.52 5.20
N ASN A 4 -9.67 1.44 6.06
CA ASN A 4 -9.38 1.20 7.47
C ASN A 4 -8.29 0.13 7.69
N VAL A 5 -7.13 0.30 7.05
CA VAL A 5 -6.00 -0.63 7.15
C VAL A 5 -4.94 -0.07 8.08
N VAL A 6 -4.36 -0.92 8.94
CA VAL A 6 -3.16 -0.61 9.72
C VAL A 6 -2.05 -1.56 9.33
N ILE A 7 -0.88 -1.01 9.00
CA ILE A 7 0.36 -1.75 8.78
C ILE A 7 1.35 -1.27 9.84
N GLU A 8 1.67 -2.12 10.81
CA GLU A 8 2.54 -1.74 11.91
C GLU A 8 3.50 -2.84 12.38
N ASN A 9 4.64 -2.42 12.93
CA ASN A 9 5.63 -3.29 13.58
C ASN A 9 6.20 -4.38 12.65
N CYS A 10 6.35 -4.08 11.35
CA CYS A 10 6.89 -5.00 10.36
C CYS A 10 8.33 -4.65 9.98
N TYR A 11 9.12 -5.70 9.68
CA TYR A 11 10.39 -5.59 8.96
C TYR A 11 10.16 -6.06 7.52
N ILE A 12 10.40 -5.17 6.54
CA ILE A 12 10.15 -5.42 5.12
C ILE A 12 11.48 -5.34 4.38
N SER A 13 11.85 -6.42 3.69
CA SER A 13 13.07 -6.51 2.87
C SER A 13 12.70 -6.88 1.44
N VAL A 14 12.83 -5.94 0.51
CA VAL A 14 12.35 -6.08 -0.89
C VAL A 14 13.32 -5.46 -1.88
N GLY A 15 13.18 -5.79 -3.16
CA GLY A 15 13.97 -5.23 -4.27
C GLY A 15 13.26 -4.13 -5.07
N ASP A 16 12.03 -3.76 -4.70
CA ASP A 16 11.20 -2.75 -5.36
C ASP A 16 10.46 -1.96 -4.25
N ASP A 17 9.19 -1.59 -4.43
CA ASP A 17 8.37 -0.88 -3.45
C ASP A 17 8.24 -1.63 -2.11
N GLY A 18 8.69 -0.99 -1.01
CA GLY A 18 8.46 -1.49 0.36
C GLY A 18 6.99 -1.58 0.74
N ILE A 19 6.18 -0.59 0.35
CA ILE A 19 4.72 -0.60 0.44
C ILE A 19 4.17 0.17 -0.74
N ALA A 20 3.21 -0.42 -1.47
CA ALA A 20 2.52 0.26 -2.56
C ALA A 20 1.00 0.25 -2.38
N ILE A 21 0.41 1.44 -2.24
CA ILE A 21 -1.04 1.63 -2.12
C ILE A 21 -1.63 1.83 -3.52
N LYS A 22 -2.62 1.01 -3.89
CA LYS A 22 -3.26 1.04 -5.23
C LYS A 22 -4.78 0.97 -5.12
N SER A 23 -5.50 1.48 -6.12
CA SER A 23 -6.97 1.52 -6.14
C SER A 23 -7.60 1.25 -7.52
N GLY A 24 -6.91 0.52 -8.39
CA GLY A 24 -7.37 0.18 -9.75
C GLY A 24 -6.46 0.79 -10.83
N TRP A 25 -6.76 0.48 -12.09
CA TRP A 25 -6.00 0.89 -13.26
C TRP A 25 -6.91 1.42 -14.37
N ASP A 26 -6.60 2.60 -14.89
CA ASP A 26 -7.27 3.28 -16.01
C ASP A 26 -8.80 3.22 -15.95
N GLN A 27 -9.45 2.96 -17.08
CA GLN A 27 -10.91 2.89 -17.22
C GLN A 27 -11.56 1.90 -16.25
N TYR A 28 -10.86 0.83 -15.87
CA TYR A 28 -11.37 -0.13 -14.89
C TYR A 28 -11.34 0.45 -13.48
N GLY A 29 -10.28 1.18 -13.12
CA GLY A 29 -10.19 1.89 -11.84
C GLY A 29 -11.22 3.02 -11.73
N ILE A 30 -11.38 3.79 -12.81
CA ILE A 30 -12.39 4.85 -12.88
C ILE A 30 -13.80 4.27 -12.75
N ALA A 31 -14.11 3.21 -13.51
CA ALA A 31 -15.42 2.56 -13.43
C ALA A 31 -15.68 1.92 -12.06
N TYR A 32 -14.64 1.37 -11.43
CA TYR A 32 -14.76 0.77 -10.09
C TYR A 32 -14.97 1.82 -9.00
N ASN A 33 -14.55 3.08 -9.24
CA ASN A 33 -14.80 4.26 -8.42
C ASN A 33 -14.62 4.02 -6.91
N ARG A 34 -13.56 3.29 -6.54
CA ARG A 34 -13.30 2.91 -5.16
C ARG A 34 -11.84 3.13 -4.79
N SER A 35 -11.59 4.26 -4.15
CA SER A 35 -10.29 4.64 -3.61
C SER A 35 -9.83 3.70 -2.51
N SER A 36 -8.52 3.73 -2.23
CA SER A 36 -7.97 3.17 -1.00
C SER A 36 -7.84 4.30 0.01
N THR A 37 -8.49 4.18 1.17
CA THR A 37 -8.67 5.28 2.13
C THR A 37 -8.38 4.83 3.56
N ASN A 38 -8.06 5.79 4.43
CA ASN A 38 -7.76 5.56 5.84
C ASN A 38 -6.78 4.40 6.08
N ILE A 39 -5.57 4.54 5.54
CA ILE A 39 -4.48 3.57 5.71
C ILE A 39 -3.43 4.18 6.62
N TYR A 40 -3.19 3.54 7.75
CA TYR A 40 -2.23 3.97 8.76
C TYR A 40 -1.00 3.07 8.75
N ILE A 41 0.17 3.65 8.54
CA ILE A 41 1.43 2.92 8.39
C ILE A 41 2.42 3.47 9.42
N ARG A 42 2.83 2.65 10.40
CA ARG A 42 3.71 3.11 11.48
C ARG A 42 4.67 2.04 11.99
N ASN A 43 5.73 2.45 12.66
CA ASN A 43 6.66 1.57 13.37
C ASN A 43 7.23 0.45 12.47
N LEU A 44 7.73 0.81 11.30
CA LEU A 44 8.27 -0.15 10.33
C LEU A 44 9.78 0.01 10.18
N VAL A 45 10.43 -1.08 9.80
CA VAL A 45 11.77 -1.05 9.20
C VAL A 45 11.64 -1.54 7.76
N VAL A 46 11.99 -0.68 6.80
CA VAL A 46 11.98 -1.04 5.38
C VAL A 46 13.43 -1.04 4.87
N ARG A 47 13.86 -2.13 4.25
CA ARG A 47 15.21 -2.32 3.74
C ARG A 47 15.18 -2.68 2.25
N SER A 48 15.94 -1.92 1.47
CA SER A 48 16.27 -2.28 0.09
C SER A 48 17.28 -3.42 0.05
N MET A 49 17.07 -4.38 -0.86
CA MET A 49 18.03 -5.42 -1.20
C MET A 49 18.88 -5.08 -2.43
N VAL A 50 18.63 -3.91 -3.04
CA VAL A 50 19.46 -3.28 -4.07
C VAL A 50 20.19 -2.07 -3.51
#